data_AF-A0A955IBD0-F1
#
_entry.id   AF-A0A955IBD0-F1
#
_cell.length_a   1.000
_cell.length_b   1.000
_cell.length_c   1.000
_cell.angle_alpha   90.00
_cell.angle_beta   90.00
_cell.angle_gamma   90.00
#
_symmetry.space_group_name_H-M   'P 1'
#
loop_
_entity.id
_entity.type
_entity.pdbx_description
1 polymer ?
#
loop_
_entity_poly.entity_id
_entity_poly.type
_entity_poly.pdbx_seq_one_letter_code
_entity_poly.pdbx_strand_id
1 'polypeptide(L)'
;MIKEFKPLEYNISTLEDPVEYNMPFVNQSQVKPEIGYDFAAGLRSMMRQDPDIIMVGEIRDRETAMLAIEAALTGHMVFSTIHTNSAAATVQRLVNMGIEPYLVASALKMVVSQRLIRRVCPNCVAYAKVNDHAKQELIREQLEAISDEQVGDLQFAVKV
;
A
#
# COMPACT_ATOMS: atom_id res chain seq x y z
N MET A 1 -5.31 -7.86 3.89
CA MET A 1 -4.88 -7.15 5.11
C MET A 1 -6.04 -6.86 6.03
N ILE A 2 -7.07 -6.08 5.63
CA ILE A 2 -8.23 -5.83 6.51
C ILE A 2 -8.91 -7.12 7.00
N LYS A 3 -9.01 -8.14 6.15
CA LYS A 3 -9.54 -9.48 6.50
C LYS A 3 -8.77 -10.23 7.60
N GLU A 4 -7.52 -9.85 7.87
CA GLU A 4 -6.72 -10.48 8.93
C GLU A 4 -7.08 -9.95 10.32
N PHE A 5 -7.72 -8.78 10.39
CA PHE A 5 -8.29 -8.27 11.63
C PHE A 5 -9.61 -8.97 11.92
N LYS A 6 -9.96 -9.05 13.20
CA LYS A 6 -11.21 -9.67 13.65
C LYS A 6 -12.32 -8.60 13.70
N PRO A 7 -13.25 -8.57 12.73
CA PRO A 7 -14.24 -7.50 12.64
C PRO A 7 -15.34 -7.58 13.72
N LEU A 8 -15.34 -8.63 14.55
CA LEU A 8 -16.18 -8.72 15.76
C LEU A 8 -15.49 -8.16 17.00
N GLU A 9 -14.17 -7.91 16.95
CA GLU A 9 -13.40 -7.32 18.04
C GLU A 9 -13.06 -5.84 17.77
N TYR A 10 -12.99 -5.44 16.51
CA TYR A 10 -12.66 -4.06 16.09
C TYR A 10 -13.77 -3.48 15.22
N ASN A 11 -14.11 -2.21 15.44
CA ASN A 11 -14.94 -1.43 14.54
C ASN A 11 -14.11 -0.96 13.34
N ILE A 12 -14.28 -1.64 12.20
CA ILE A 12 -13.53 -1.37 10.98
C ILE A 12 -14.40 -0.61 9.99
N SER A 13 -13.92 0.55 9.54
CA SER A 13 -14.57 1.37 8.52
C SER A 13 -13.66 1.62 7.32
N THR A 14 -14.20 1.54 6.10
CA THR A 14 -13.45 1.77 4.86
C THR A 14 -14.15 2.80 3.96
N LEU A 15 -13.37 3.64 3.29
CA LEU A 15 -13.81 4.61 2.29
C LEU A 15 -13.16 4.29 0.95
N GLU A 16 -13.94 3.90 -0.06
CA GLU A 16 -13.45 3.29 -1.30
C GLU A 16 -14.06 3.92 -2.56
N ASP A 17 -13.35 3.87 -3.69
CA ASP A 17 -13.80 4.42 -4.99
C ASP A 17 -13.36 3.50 -6.15
N PRO A 18 -14.14 2.47 -6.53
CA PRO A 18 -15.35 1.94 -5.87
C PRO A 18 -15.02 0.90 -4.78
N VAL A 19 -16.06 0.35 -4.13
CA VAL A 19 -15.89 -0.85 -3.28
C VAL A 19 -15.64 -2.08 -4.15
N GLU A 20 -14.46 -2.71 -3.99
CA GLU A 20 -14.03 -3.83 -4.85
C GLU A 20 -14.85 -5.10 -4.63
N TYR A 21 -15.14 -5.43 -3.37
CA TYR A 21 -16.01 -6.54 -2.98
C TYR A 21 -16.50 -6.34 -1.54
N ASN A 22 -17.62 -6.97 -1.21
CA ASN A 22 -18.22 -6.88 0.12
C ASN A 22 -17.46 -7.75 1.15
N MET A 23 -17.13 -7.15 2.29
CA MET A 23 -16.55 -7.79 3.46
C MET A 23 -17.55 -7.81 4.61
N PRO A 24 -18.05 -8.99 5.02
CA PRO A 24 -18.96 -9.10 6.16
C PRO A 24 -18.37 -8.45 7.41
N PHE A 25 -19.23 -7.74 8.16
CA PHE A 25 -18.90 -7.05 9.42
C PHE A 25 -17.92 -5.87 9.30
N VAL A 26 -17.58 -5.44 8.08
CA VAL A 26 -16.81 -4.21 7.83
C VAL A 26 -17.75 -3.12 7.31
N ASN A 27 -17.65 -1.91 7.87
CA ASN A 27 -18.44 -0.76 7.41
C ASN A 27 -17.79 -0.14 6.16
N GLN A 28 -18.19 -0.59 4.97
CA GLN A 28 -17.64 -0.09 3.71
C GLN A 28 -18.52 1.01 3.12
N SER A 29 -17.95 2.20 2.94
CA SER A 29 -18.60 3.33 2.26
C SER A 29 -17.94 3.61 0.93
N GLN A 30 -18.75 3.79 -0.10
CA GLN A 30 -18.27 4.21 -1.40
C GLN A 30 -18.33 5.73 -1.54
N VAL A 31 -17.26 6.31 -2.09
CA VAL A 31 -17.19 7.71 -2.49
C VAL A 31 -18.25 8.00 -3.56
N LYS A 32 -18.91 9.16 -3.46
CA LYS A 32 -19.93 9.65 -4.39
C LYS A 32 -19.73 11.16 -4.63
N PRO A 33 -18.77 11.55 -5.48
CA PRO A 33 -18.44 12.95 -5.71
C PRO A 33 -19.63 13.77 -6.23
N GLU A 34 -20.57 13.14 -6.94
CA GLU A 34 -21.77 13.75 -7.50
C GLU A 34 -22.73 14.34 -6.44
N ILE A 35 -22.64 13.88 -5.19
CA ILE A 35 -23.39 14.42 -4.05
C ILE A 35 -22.47 15.13 -3.03
N GLY A 36 -21.22 15.41 -3.40
CA GLY A 36 -20.22 16.02 -2.52
C GLY A 36 -19.69 15.09 -1.42
N TYR A 37 -19.84 13.77 -1.57
CA TYR A 37 -19.30 12.78 -0.66
C TYR A 37 -17.96 12.25 -1.19
N ASP A 38 -16.91 13.06 -1.06
CA ASP A 38 -15.53 12.73 -1.47
C ASP A 38 -14.73 12.03 -0.34
N PHE A 39 -13.44 11.76 -0.58
CA PHE A 39 -12.57 11.11 0.41
C PHE A 39 -12.44 11.93 1.71
N ALA A 40 -12.26 13.24 1.63
CA ALA A 40 -12.13 14.10 2.81
C ALA A 40 -13.43 14.18 3.62
N ALA A 41 -14.57 14.36 2.93
CA ALA A 41 -15.89 14.39 3.56
C ALA A 41 -16.26 13.04 4.19
N GLY A 42 -16.00 11.93 3.49
CA GLY A 42 -16.23 10.59 3.99
C GLY A 42 -15.38 10.27 5.21
N LEU A 43 -14.09 10.61 5.17
CA LEU A 43 -13.16 10.38 6.29
C LEU A 43 -13.57 11.19 7.53
N ARG A 44 -13.93 12.47 7.36
CA ARG A 44 -14.51 13.29 8.45
C ARG A 44 -15.75 12.64 9.06
N SER A 45 -16.59 12.01 8.24
CA SER A 45 -17.79 11.31 8.73
C SER A 45 -17.44 10.04 9.50
N MET A 46 -16.48 9.26 9.01
CA MET A 46 -16.05 8.00 9.64
C MET A 46 -15.43 8.21 11.01
N MET A 47 -14.67 9.28 11.21
CA MET A 47 -14.10 9.60 12.53
C MET A 47 -15.16 9.82 13.62
N ARG A 48 -16.44 10.04 13.26
CA ARG A 48 -17.56 10.15 14.20
C ARG A 48 -18.33 8.84 14.40
N GLN A 49 -17.87 7.74 13.83
CA GLN A 49 -18.47 6.41 13.96
C GLN A 49 -17.77 5.55 15.02
N ASP A 50 -16.92 6.14 15.87
CA ASP A 50 -16.10 5.44 16.86
C ASP A 50 -15.27 4.27 16.27
N PRO A 51 -14.54 4.46 15.14
CA PRO A 51 -13.80 3.36 14.51
C PRO A 51 -12.50 3.06 15.26
N ASP A 52 -12.11 1.79 15.32
CA ASP A 52 -10.77 1.40 15.75
C ASP A 52 -9.78 1.45 14.56
N ILE A 53 -10.26 1.03 13.39
CA ILE A 53 -9.46 0.88 12.17
C ILE A 53 -10.18 1.61 11.03
N ILE A 54 -9.43 2.45 10.32
CA ILE A 54 -9.90 3.21 9.17
C ILE A 54 -9.07 2.82 7.95
N MET A 55 -9.72 2.48 6.84
CA MET A 55 -9.08 2.32 5.53
C MET A 55 -9.58 3.40 4.57
N VAL A 56 -8.68 4.21 4.05
CA VAL A 56 -8.97 5.19 3.01
C VAL A 56 -8.37 4.66 1.72
N GLY A 57 -9.18 4.43 0.69
CA GLY A 57 -8.75 3.78 -0.55
C GLY A 57 -7.44 4.35 -1.10
N GLU A 58 -7.36 5.68 -1.18
CA GLU A 58 -6.14 6.38 -1.53
C GLU A 58 -6.11 7.82 -0.99
N ILE A 59 -4.91 8.40 -0.88
CA ILE A 59 -4.70 9.80 -0.56
C ILE A 59 -4.23 10.53 -1.82
N ARG A 60 -5.13 11.35 -2.40
CA ARG A 60 -4.85 12.12 -3.63
C ARG A 60 -4.42 13.57 -3.36
N ASP A 61 -4.92 14.14 -2.26
CA ASP A 61 -4.79 15.56 -1.93
C ASP A 61 -4.35 15.80 -0.48
N ARG A 62 -4.02 17.06 -0.19
CA ARG A 62 -3.55 17.50 1.12
C ARG A 62 -4.60 17.34 2.22
N GLU A 63 -5.87 17.58 1.90
CA GLU A 63 -6.94 17.58 2.90
C GLU A 63 -7.16 16.15 3.43
N THR A 64 -7.29 15.18 2.53
CA THR A 64 -7.40 13.77 2.86
C THR A 64 -6.15 13.28 3.61
N ALA A 65 -4.95 13.70 3.18
CA ALA A 65 -3.70 13.37 3.86
C ALA A 65 -3.66 13.90 5.30
N MET A 66 -4.06 15.15 5.52
CA MET A 66 -4.07 15.77 6.83
C MET A 66 -5.05 15.05 7.78
N LEU A 67 -6.26 14.78 7.32
CA LEU A 67 -7.28 14.05 8.09
C LEU A 67 -6.82 12.63 8.45
N ALA A 68 -6.15 11.94 7.54
CA ALA A 68 -5.62 10.60 7.79
C ALA A 68 -4.52 10.62 8.88
N ILE A 69 -3.68 11.64 8.86
CA ILE A 69 -2.63 11.85 9.88
C ILE A 69 -3.24 12.22 11.23
N GLU A 70 -4.22 13.10 11.27
CA GLU A 70 -4.94 13.46 12.50
C GLU A 70 -5.65 12.23 13.10
N ALA A 71 -6.32 11.42 12.27
CA ALA A 71 -6.91 10.16 12.71
C ALA A 71 -5.85 9.23 13.32
N ALA A 72 -4.70 9.06 12.66
CA ALA A 72 -3.60 8.25 13.17
C ALA A 72 -3.02 8.76 14.50
N LEU A 73 -2.89 10.07 14.67
CA LEU A 73 -2.38 10.70 15.90
C LEU A 73 -3.39 10.69 17.06
N THR A 74 -4.67 10.50 16.76
CA THR A 74 -5.76 10.44 17.76
C THR A 74 -6.13 9.01 18.16
N GLY A 75 -5.30 8.02 17.80
CA GLY A 75 -5.43 6.63 18.27
C GLY A 75 -6.06 5.66 17.28
N HIS A 76 -6.40 6.11 16.07
CA HIS A 76 -6.97 5.24 15.04
C HIS A 76 -5.87 4.52 14.25
N MET A 77 -6.08 3.25 13.91
CA MET A 77 -5.20 2.57 12.96
C MET A 77 -5.63 2.93 11.53
N VAL A 78 -4.80 3.69 10.83
CA VAL A 78 -5.14 4.18 9.48
C VAL A 78 -4.34 3.44 8.41
N PHE A 79 -5.05 2.96 7.39
CA PHE A 79 -4.48 2.37 6.18
C PHE A 79 -4.87 3.19 4.96
N SER A 80 -3.93 3.38 4.04
CA SER A 80 -4.22 3.98 2.74
C SER A 80 -3.18 3.62 1.69
N THR A 81 -3.42 4.03 0.45
CA THR A 81 -2.49 3.88 -0.66
C THR A 81 -2.09 5.24 -1.22
N ILE A 82 -0.87 5.32 -1.76
CA ILE A 82 -0.36 6.47 -2.49
C ILE A 82 0.43 5.92 -3.68
N HIS A 83 0.18 6.49 -4.86
CA HIS A 83 0.88 6.10 -6.09
C HIS A 83 2.30 6.67 -6.13
N THR A 84 3.25 5.88 -5.64
CA THR A 84 4.69 6.18 -5.72
C THR A 84 5.48 4.96 -6.21
N ASN A 85 6.68 5.21 -6.74
CA ASN A 85 7.53 4.16 -7.31
C ASN A 85 8.36 3.40 -6.27
N SER A 86 8.41 3.88 -5.03
CA SER A 86 9.18 3.27 -3.93
C SER A 86 8.61 3.68 -2.57
N ALA A 87 8.93 2.90 -1.53
CA ALA A 87 8.47 3.19 -0.18
C ALA A 87 8.98 4.56 0.33
N ALA A 88 10.24 4.89 0.05
CA ALA A 88 10.83 6.18 0.43
C ALA A 88 10.14 7.37 -0.28
N ALA A 89 9.75 7.19 -1.55
CA ALA A 89 9.06 8.23 -2.31
C ALA A 89 7.69 8.59 -1.72
N THR A 90 7.04 7.69 -0.96
CA THR A 90 5.78 7.98 -0.26
C THR A 90 5.94 9.06 0.80
N VAL A 91 7.04 9.04 1.56
CA VAL A 91 7.34 10.08 2.56
C VAL A 91 7.50 11.43 1.87
N GLN A 92 8.29 11.47 0.79
CA GLN A 92 8.49 12.68 0.02
C GLN A 92 7.19 13.17 -0.63
N ARG A 93 6.32 12.26 -1.09
CA ARG A 93 5.03 12.61 -1.67
C ARG A 93 4.11 13.29 -0.65
N LEU A 94 4.06 12.80 0.59
CA LEU A 94 3.28 13.44 1.68
C LEU A 94 3.82 14.85 1.99
N VAL A 95 5.14 15.02 2.08
CA VAL A 95 5.76 16.34 2.29
C VAL A 95 5.45 17.28 1.12
N ASN A 96 5.52 16.79 -0.12
CA ASN A 96 5.20 17.57 -1.32
C ASN A 96 3.70 17.96 -1.40
N MET A 97 2.80 17.20 -0.77
CA MET A 97 1.39 17.60 -0.61
C MET A 97 1.20 18.73 0.41
N GLY A 98 2.25 19.12 1.15
CA GLY A 98 2.17 20.16 2.17
C GLY A 98 1.85 19.64 3.57
N ILE A 99 2.16 18.37 3.83
CA ILE A 99 2.16 17.81 5.19
C ILE A 99 3.51 18.12 5.84
N GLU A 100 3.46 18.62 7.07
CA GLU A 100 4.67 18.92 7.83
C GLU A 100 5.49 17.65 8.11
N PRO A 101 6.82 17.65 7.87
CA PRO A 101 7.64 16.45 8.05
C PRO A 101 7.56 15.83 9.45
N TYR A 102 7.39 16.63 10.50
CA TYR A 102 7.27 16.12 11.87
C TYR A 102 5.96 15.35 12.11
N LEU A 103 4.88 15.70 11.41
CA LEU A 103 3.61 14.99 11.48
C LEU A 103 3.74 13.63 10.79
N VAL A 104 4.38 13.59 9.61
CA VAL A 104 4.68 12.33 8.92
C VAL A 104 5.52 11.42 9.80
N ALA A 105 6.59 11.95 10.40
CA ALA A 105 7.47 11.18 11.28
C ALA A 105 6.75 10.63 12.53
N SER A 106 5.75 11.35 13.04
CA SER A 106 5.01 10.96 14.24
C SER A 106 3.90 9.93 13.94
N ALA A 107 3.20 10.10 12.82
CA ALA A 107 2.03 9.28 12.46
C ALA A 107 2.40 8.01 11.67
N LEU A 108 3.35 8.10 10.74
CA LEU A 108 3.65 7.02 9.80
C LEU A 108 4.39 5.87 10.49
N LYS A 109 3.82 4.66 10.42
CA LYS A 109 4.44 3.44 10.99
C LYS A 109 5.20 2.61 9.96
N MET A 110 4.63 2.45 8.77
CA MET A 110 5.17 1.56 7.74
C MET A 110 4.74 2.03 6.36
N VAL A 111 5.61 1.84 5.36
CA VAL A 111 5.27 1.94 3.95
C VAL A 111 5.66 0.65 3.26
N VAL A 112 4.71 0.07 2.51
CA VAL A 112 4.96 -1.10 1.68
C VAL A 112 4.93 -0.68 0.23
N SER A 113 6.01 -0.92 -0.49
CA SER A 113 6.05 -0.78 -1.96
C SER A 113 5.86 -2.15 -2.58
N GLN A 114 4.78 -2.31 -3.34
CA GLN A 114 4.39 -3.60 -3.91
C GLN A 114 4.49 -3.58 -5.43
N ARG A 115 5.02 -4.65 -6.00
CA ARG A 115 4.97 -4.95 -7.44
C ARG A 115 4.39 -6.34 -7.64
N LEU A 116 3.59 -6.51 -8.69
CA LEU A 116 3.09 -7.81 -9.11
C LEU A 116 3.90 -8.28 -10.32
N ILE A 117 4.54 -9.44 -10.19
CA ILE A 117 5.25 -10.10 -11.28
C ILE A 117 4.43 -11.29 -11.78
N ARG A 118 4.54 -11.59 -13.07
CA ARG A 118 3.87 -12.77 -13.63
C ARG A 118 4.55 -14.03 -13.12
N ARG A 119 3.74 -15.04 -12.79
CA ARG A 119 4.23 -16.39 -12.52
C ARG A 119 4.56 -17.09 -13.83
N VAL A 120 5.61 -17.89 -13.80
CA VAL A 120 6.03 -18.71 -14.94
C VAL A 120 5.14 -19.95 -14.99
N CYS A 121 4.71 -20.36 -16.19
CA CYS A 121 3.91 -21.57 -16.36
C CYS A 121 4.76 -22.82 -16.00
N PRO A 122 4.30 -23.68 -15.07
CA PRO A 122 5.07 -24.86 -14.67
C PRO A 122 5.18 -25.90 -15.79
N ASN A 123 4.29 -25.89 -16.79
CA ASN A 123 4.26 -26.89 -17.85
C ASN A 123 5.16 -26.58 -19.05
N CYS A 124 5.53 -25.31 -19.26
CA CYS A 124 6.33 -24.87 -20.41
C CYS A 124 7.49 -23.96 -20.04
N VAL A 125 7.89 -23.96 -18.77
CA VAL A 125 9.09 -23.24 -18.34
C VAL A 125 10.33 -23.81 -19.03
N ALA A 126 11.14 -22.93 -19.59
CA ALA A 126 12.53 -23.23 -19.90
C ALA A 126 13.41 -22.44 -18.94
N TYR A 127 14.55 -23.00 -18.57
CA TYR A 127 15.52 -22.34 -17.70
C TYR A 127 16.75 -21.93 -18.50
N ALA A 128 17.28 -20.76 -18.22
CA ALA A 128 18.54 -20.28 -18.75
C ALA A 128 19.41 -19.73 -17.63
N LYS A 129 20.73 -19.97 -17.76
CA LYS A 129 21.73 -19.28 -16.96
C LYS A 129 21.87 -17.84 -17.43
N VAL A 130 22.17 -16.94 -16.50
CA VAL A 130 22.50 -15.55 -16.83
C VAL A 130 23.95 -15.53 -17.33
N ASN A 131 24.16 -15.51 -18.64
CA ASN A 131 25.51 -15.48 -19.21
C ASN A 131 26.07 -14.05 -19.37
N ASP A 132 25.20 -13.05 -19.28
CA ASP A 132 25.56 -11.63 -19.43
C ASP A 132 26.07 -11.08 -18.10
N HIS A 133 27.35 -10.69 -18.06
CA HIS A 133 28.00 -10.17 -16.86
C HIS A 133 27.31 -8.91 -16.32
N ALA A 134 26.82 -8.00 -17.18
CA ALA A 134 26.12 -6.80 -16.70
C ALA A 134 24.80 -7.16 -16.01
N LYS A 135 24.09 -8.18 -16.51
CA LYS A 135 22.89 -8.71 -15.83
C LYS A 135 23.22 -9.42 -14.54
N GLN A 136 24.34 -10.15 -14.49
CA GLN A 136 24.79 -10.79 -13.26
C GLN A 136 25.08 -9.77 -12.16
N GLU A 137 25.78 -8.67 -12.47
CA GLU A 137 26.03 -7.59 -11.50
C GLU A 137 24.73 -6.95 -11.00
N LEU A 138 23.80 -6.64 -11.93
CA LEU A 138 22.52 -6.06 -11.56
C LEU A 138 21.70 -6.99 -10.64
N ILE A 139 21.66 -8.29 -10.94
CA ILE A 139 20.94 -9.27 -10.11
C ILE A 139 21.61 -9.40 -8.75
N ARG A 140 22.94 -9.40 -8.69
CA ARG A 140 23.69 -9.43 -7.42
C ARG A 140 23.30 -8.26 -6.54
N GLU A 141 23.41 -7.04 -7.05
CA GLU A 141 23.08 -5.82 -6.31
C GLU A 141 21.64 -5.84 -5.77
N GLN A 142 20.69 -6.39 -6.53
CA GLN A 142 19.27 -6.42 -6.15
C GLN A 142 18.91 -7.56 -5.18
N LEU A 143 19.62 -8.70 -5.23
CA LEU A 143 19.31 -9.89 -4.43
C LEU A 143 20.24 -10.12 -3.24
N GLU A 144 21.33 -9.36 -3.12
CA GLU A 144 22.33 -9.50 -2.05
C GLU A 144 21.70 -9.49 -0.65
N ALA A 145 20.64 -8.71 -0.43
CA ALA A 145 19.94 -8.65 0.85
C ALA A 145 18.99 -9.84 1.12
N ILE A 146 18.78 -10.74 0.15
CA ILE A 146 17.70 -11.73 0.15
C ILE A 146 18.21 -13.16 -0.18
N SER A 147 19.39 -13.30 -0.77
CA SER A 147 19.94 -14.61 -1.16
C SER A 147 21.47 -14.66 -1.10
N ASP A 148 21.98 -15.75 -0.54
CA ASP A 148 23.42 -16.06 -0.48
C ASP A 148 23.92 -16.87 -1.70
N GLU A 149 23.06 -17.17 -2.68
CA GLU A 149 23.43 -17.98 -3.84
C GLU A 149 24.31 -17.21 -4.84
N GLN A 150 25.26 -17.92 -5.48
CA GLN A 150 26.09 -17.33 -6.53
C GLN A 150 25.25 -17.01 -7.77
N VAL A 151 25.19 -15.72 -8.13
CA VAL A 151 24.35 -15.23 -9.23
C VAL A 151 24.60 -15.91 -10.57
N GLY A 152 25.83 -16.34 -10.85
CA GLY A 152 26.17 -17.04 -12.09
C GLY A 152 25.51 -18.42 -12.25
N ASP A 153 25.10 -19.04 -11.14
CA ASP A 153 24.44 -20.34 -11.13
C ASP A 153 22.92 -20.25 -10.98
N LEU A 154 22.39 -19.05 -10.73
CA LEU A 154 20.96 -18.81 -10.73
C LEU A 154 20.37 -19.12 -12.10
N GLN A 155 19.39 -20.02 -12.09
CA GLN A 155 18.60 -20.34 -13.26
C GLN A 155 17.31 -19.52 -13.24
N PHE A 156 17.10 -18.75 -14.30
CA PHE A 156 15.87 -17.98 -14.46
C PHE A 156 14.98 -18.64 -15.49
N ALA A 157 13.69 -18.66 -15.18
CA ALA A 157 12.67 -19.03 -16.13
C ALA A 157 12.65 -18.03 -17.30
N VAL A 158 12.82 -18.54 -18.50
CA VAL A 158 12.74 -17.79 -19.75
C VAL A 158 11.49 -18.19 -20.52
N LYS A 159 10.91 -17.20 -21.19
CA LYS A 159 9.84 -17.43 -22.15
C LYS A 159 10.50 -17.95 -23.44
N VAL A 160 10.19 -19.19 -23.82
CA VAL A 160 10.51 -19.74 -25.15
C VAL A 160 9.59 -19.10 -26.19
#